data_AF-A0A5D0I6C3-F1
#
_entry.id   AF-A0A5D0I6C3-F1
#
_cell.length_a   1.000
_cell.length_b   1.000
_cell.length_c   1.000
_cell.angle_alpha   90.00
_cell.angle_beta   90.00
_cell.angle_gamma   90.00
#
_symmetry.space_group_name_H-M   'P 1'
#
loop_
_entity.id
_entity.type
_entity.pdbx_description
1 polymer ?
#
loop_
_entity_poly.entity_id
_entity_poly.type
_entity_poly.pdbx_seq_one_letter_code
_entity_poly.pdbx_strand_id
1 'polypeptide(L)'
;KRDIPYRIYGGLSFYQRKEIKDVLSYLRLIINPKDEEALKRVINFPPRGIGQTTIDKLMVAANGYNRSIFEVMKNIDKTNVKVNSGT
;
A
#
# COMPACT_ATOMS: atom_id res chain seq x y z
N LYS A 1 38.87 8.28 18.66
CA LYS A 1 38.01 7.21 18.10
C LYS A 1 38.94 6.24 17.37
N ARG A 2 39.01 4.97 17.77
CA ARG A 2 39.82 3.95 17.07
C ARG A 2 38.95 3.35 15.95
N ASP A 3 39.48 3.31 14.75
CA ASP A 3 38.80 2.85 13.52
C ASP A 3 38.75 1.31 13.44
N ILE A 4 38.21 0.68 14.49
CA ILE A 4 38.11 -0.78 14.56
C ILE A 4 36.77 -1.18 13.93
N PRO A 5 36.75 -1.97 12.84
CA PRO A 5 35.51 -2.44 12.25
C PRO A 5 34.78 -3.37 13.22
N TYR A 6 33.50 -3.12 13.46
CA TYR A 6 32.65 -3.95 14.31
C TYR A 6 31.27 -4.15 13.68
N ARG A 7 30.58 -5.21 14.09
CA ARG A 7 29.22 -5.55 13.61
C ARG A 7 28.23 -5.45 14.75
N ILE A 8 27.16 -4.68 14.52
CA ILE A 8 26.07 -4.52 15.48
C ILE A 8 25.06 -5.65 15.26
N TYR A 9 24.81 -6.43 16.29
CA TYR A 9 23.75 -7.43 16.33
C TYR A 9 22.59 -6.88 17.17
N GLY A 10 21.35 -6.95 16.65
CA GLY A 10 20.14 -6.47 17.36
C GLY A 10 19.68 -5.04 17.03
N GLY A 11 20.23 -4.42 15.98
CA GLY A 11 19.68 -3.16 15.43
C GLY A 11 18.42 -3.38 14.59
N LEU A 12 18.04 -2.36 13.81
CA LEU A 12 16.91 -2.46 12.87
C LEU A 12 17.10 -3.65 11.91
N SER A 13 16.16 -4.60 11.95
CA SER A 13 16.19 -5.75 11.05
C SER A 13 16.09 -5.29 9.60
N PHE A 14 16.78 -5.98 8.70
CA PHE A 14 16.74 -5.69 7.27
C PHE A 14 15.30 -5.59 6.72
N TYR A 15 14.42 -6.50 7.14
CA TYR A 15 13.01 -6.53 6.73
C TYR A 15 12.14 -5.46 7.39
N GLN A 16 12.65 -4.73 8.39
CA GLN A 16 11.95 -3.61 9.01
C GLN A 16 12.14 -2.30 8.24
N ARG A 17 13.15 -2.24 7.38
CA ARG A 17 13.44 -1.07 6.54
C ARG A 17 12.27 -0.75 5.61
N LYS A 18 12.01 0.55 5.43
CA LYS A 18 10.83 1.03 4.69
C LYS A 18 10.88 0.53 3.24
N GLU A 19 12.01 0.73 2.57
CA GLU A 19 12.24 0.36 1.18
C GLU A 19 12.07 -1.16 0.94
N ILE A 20 12.53 -1.98 1.89
CA ILE A 20 12.41 -3.44 1.79
C ILE A 20 10.95 -3.86 1.91
N LYS A 21 10.21 -3.30 2.87
CA LYS A 21 8.78 -3.59 3.02
C LYS A 21 7.96 -3.10 1.82
N ASP A 22 8.30 -1.95 1.25
CA ASP A 22 7.57 -1.39 0.11
C ASP A 22 7.73 -2.29 -1.13
N VAL A 23 8.96 -2.73 -1.44
CA VAL A 23 9.23 -3.69 -2.52
C VAL A 23 8.53 -5.03 -2.25
N LEU A 24 8.58 -5.53 -1.03
CA LEU A 24 7.91 -6.78 -0.67
C LEU A 24 6.39 -6.68 -0.86
N SER A 25 5.78 -5.55 -0.50
CA SER A 25 4.36 -5.31 -0.73
C SER A 25 4.00 -5.27 -2.21
N TYR A 26 4.85 -4.71 -3.08
CA TYR A 26 4.66 -4.80 -4.52
C TYR A 26 4.65 -6.25 -5.02
N LEU A 27 5.62 -7.06 -4.60
CA LEU A 27 5.71 -8.47 -4.98
C LEU A 27 4.51 -9.28 -4.45
N ARG A 28 4.07 -9.00 -3.22
CA ARG A 28 2.88 -9.63 -2.62
C ARG A 28 1.63 -9.35 -3.46
N LEU A 29 1.46 -8.14 -3.97
CA LEU A 29 0.30 -7.79 -4.81
C LEU A 29 0.30 -8.49 -6.17
N ILE A 30 1.49 -8.76 -6.74
CA ILE A 30 1.59 -9.51 -8.00
C ILE A 30 1.07 -10.94 -7.81
N ILE A 31 1.41 -11.56 -6.68
CA ILE A 31 0.98 -12.94 -6.36
C ILE A 31 -0.47 -12.98 -5.87
N ASN A 32 -0.84 -12.05 -5.00
CA ASN A 32 -2.17 -11.95 -4.41
C ASN A 32 -2.69 -10.51 -4.45
N PRO A 33 -3.45 -10.15 -5.50
CA PRO A 33 -4.07 -8.83 -5.61
C PRO A 33 -5.10 -8.51 -4.51
N LYS A 34 -5.57 -9.52 -3.75
CA LYS A 34 -6.55 -9.34 -2.67
C LYS A 34 -5.91 -8.97 -1.33
N ASP A 35 -4.59 -8.80 -1.29
CA ASP A 35 -3.85 -8.39 -0.09
C ASP A 35 -4.02 -6.90 0.20
N GLU A 36 -4.99 -6.56 1.04
CA GLU A 36 -5.30 -5.16 1.36
C GLU A 36 -4.20 -4.44 2.12
N GLU A 37 -3.45 -5.14 2.99
CA GLU A 37 -2.36 -4.51 3.75
C GLU A 37 -1.21 -4.13 2.83
N ALA A 38 -0.85 -5.03 1.91
CA ALA A 38 0.15 -4.74 0.90
C ALA A 38 -0.30 -3.56 0.02
N LEU A 39 -1.57 -3.55 -0.40
CA LEU A 39 -2.12 -2.47 -1.22
C LEU A 39 -2.09 -1.12 -0.50
N LYS A 40 -2.61 -1.03 0.72
CA LYS A 40 -2.62 0.21 1.52
C LYS A 40 -1.22 0.79 1.70
N ARG A 41 -0.20 -0.07 1.80
CA ARG A 41 1.19 0.36 1.92
C ARG A 41 1.73 1.02 0.65
N VAL A 42 1.50 0.42 -0.51
CA VAL A 42 2.13 0.87 -1.77
C VAL A 42 1.22 1.70 -2.67
N ILE A 43 -0.05 1.90 -2.31
CA ILE A 43 -1.03 2.62 -3.13
C ILE A 43 -0.61 4.05 -3.42
N ASN A 44 0.07 4.74 -2.49
CA ASN A 44 0.56 6.11 -2.67
C ASN A 44 2.10 6.20 -2.60
N PHE A 45 2.82 5.09 -2.81
CA PHE A 45 4.28 5.10 -2.89
C PHE A 45 4.75 4.40 -4.17
N PRO A 46 5.39 5.09 -5.14
CA PRO A 46 5.70 6.53 -5.19
C PRO A 46 4.45 7.43 -5.06
N PRO A 47 4.59 8.72 -4.70
CA PRO A 47 3.45 9.61 -4.50
C PRO A 47 2.59 9.71 -5.77
N ARG A 48 1.32 9.31 -5.65
CA ARG A 48 0.31 9.33 -6.73
C ARG A 48 -0.82 10.35 -6.48
N GLY A 49 -0.71 11.13 -5.41
CA GLY A 49 -1.78 12.04 -4.99
C GLY A 49 -2.98 11.33 -4.35
N ILE A 50 -2.82 10.07 -3.93
CA ILE A 50 -3.90 9.30 -3.30
C ILE A 50 -3.85 9.55 -1.79
N GLY A 51 -4.76 10.40 -1.32
CA GLY A 51 -4.91 10.72 0.10
C GLY A 51 -5.72 9.69 0.88
N GLN A 52 -5.65 9.78 2.22
CA GLN A 52 -6.35 8.88 3.13
C GLN A 52 -7.87 8.85 2.88
N THR A 53 -8.48 10.01 2.63
CA THR A 53 -9.91 10.14 2.33
C THR A 53 -10.34 9.34 1.11
N THR A 54 -9.46 9.20 0.12
CA THR A 54 -9.72 8.38 -1.08
C THR A 54 -9.62 6.90 -0.76
N ILE A 55 -8.63 6.50 0.04
CA ILE A 55 -8.46 5.12 0.50
C ILE A 55 -9.68 4.67 1.32
N ASP A 56 -10.17 5.53 2.22
CA ASP A 56 -11.34 5.23 3.05
C ASP A 56 -12.60 5.05 2.20
N LYS A 57 -12.81 5.91 1.20
CA LYS A 57 -13.92 5.79 0.24
C LYS A 57 -13.85 4.47 -0.54
N LEU A 58 -12.66 4.08 -1.00
CA LEU A 58 -12.46 2.80 -1.69
C LEU A 58 -12.76 1.61 -0.77
N MET A 59 -12.41 1.70 0.52
CA MET A 59 -12.70 0.66 1.51
C MET A 59 -14.21 0.51 1.76
N VAL A 60 -14.93 1.63 1.91
CA VAL A 60 -16.39 1.62 2.05
C VAL A 60 -17.06 1.02 0.82
N ALA A 61 -16.59 1.38 -0.38
CA ALA A 61 -17.10 0.81 -1.62
C ALA A 61 -16.81 -0.70 -1.73
N ALA A 62 -15.59 -1.13 -1.43
CA ALA A 62 -15.19 -2.53 -1.40
C ALA A 62 -16.09 -3.37 -0.49
N ASN A 63 -16.37 -2.87 0.72
CA ASN A 63 -17.29 -3.50 1.65
C ASN A 63 -18.73 -3.54 1.11
N GLY A 64 -19.21 -2.45 0.51
CA GLY A 64 -20.57 -2.39 -0.04
C GLY A 64 -20.81 -3.34 -1.21
N TYR A 65 -19.79 -3.57 -2.05
CA TYR A 65 -19.85 -4.52 -3.16
C TYR A 65 -19.44 -5.95 -2.76
N ASN A 66 -18.99 -6.16 -1.52
CA ASN A 66 -18.38 -7.40 -1.04
C ASN A 66 -17.23 -7.90 -1.96
N ARG A 67 -16.37 -6.96 -2.35
CA ARG A 67 -15.22 -7.16 -3.25
C ARG A 67 -13.95 -6.62 -2.62
N SER A 68 -12.80 -7.07 -3.12
CA SER A 68 -11.52 -6.51 -2.68
C SER A 68 -11.33 -5.07 -3.18
N ILE A 69 -10.55 -4.26 -2.45
CA ILE A 69 -10.20 -2.89 -2.87
C ILE A 69 -9.60 -2.88 -4.29
N PHE A 70 -8.75 -3.86 -4.61
CA PHE A 70 -8.14 -3.99 -5.93
C PHE A 70 -9.16 -4.22 -7.05
N GLU A 71 -10.19 -5.04 -6.80
CA GLU A 71 -11.27 -5.28 -7.77
C GLU A 71 -12.13 -4.04 -7.99
N VAL A 72 -12.40 -3.27 -6.93
CA VAL A 72 -13.10 -1.98 -7.03
C VAL A 72 -12.27 -0.99 -7.85
N MET A 73 -10.97 -0.88 -7.58
CA MET A 73 -10.07 -0.02 -8.35
C MET A 73 -10.04 -0.41 -9.84
N LYS A 74 -10.03 -1.70 -10.16
CA LYS A 74 -10.05 -2.18 -11.55
C LYS A 74 -11.35 -1.83 -12.28
N ASN A 75 -12.47 -1.72 -11.55
CA ASN A 75 -13.80 -1.45 -12.11
C ASN A 75 -14.32 -0.06 -11.73
N ILE A 76 -13.42 0.90 -11.49
CA ILE A 76 -13.78 2.19 -10.90
C ILE A 76 -14.85 2.92 -11.72
N ASP A 77 -14.76 2.85 -13.05
CA ASP A 77 -15.71 3.48 -13.99
C ASP A 77 -17.12 2.90 -13.91
N LYS A 78 -17.26 1.65 -13.45
CA LYS A 78 -18.55 0.95 -13.32
C LYS A 78 -19.13 1.08 -11.91
N THR A 79 -18.30 1.45 -10.95
CA THR A 79 -18.71 1.60 -9.55
C THR A 79 -19.08 3.05 -9.26
N ASN A 80 -20.15 3.28 -8.49
CA ASN A 80 -20.59 4.63 -8.13
C ASN A 80 -19.74 5.21 -6.97
N VAL A 81 -18.42 5.11 -7.05
CA VAL A 81 -17.52 5.64 -6.03
C VAL A 81 -17.26 7.11 -6.34
N LYS A 82 -17.77 8.00 -5.47
CA LYS A 82 -17.47 9.43 -5.53
C LYS A 82 -16.04 9.72 -5.06
N VAL A 83 -15.05 9.28 -5.83
CA VAL A 83 -13.67 9.77 -5.73
C VAL A 83 -13.70 11.22 -6.22
N ASN A 84 -13.35 12.18 -5.36
CA ASN A 84 -13.54 13.59 -5.69
C ASN A 84 -12.65 13.96 -6.88
N SER A 85 -13.27 14.51 -7.92
CA SER A 85 -12.63 15.51 -8.80
C SER A 85 -12.22 16.68 -7.90
N GLY A 86 -10.97 17.11 -8.00
CA GLY A 86 -10.36 18.08 -7.07
C GLY A 86 -11.17 19.36 -6.89
N THR A 87 -10.97 20.01 -5.73
CA THR A 87 -11.02 21.47 -5.65
C THR A 87 -9.91 22.07 -6.50
#